data_AF-A0A222NSB7-F1
#
_entry.id   AF-A0A222NSB7-F1
#
_cell.length_a   1.000
_cell.length_b   1.000
_cell.length_c   1.000
_cell.angle_alpha   90.00
_cell.angle_beta   90.00
_cell.angle_gamma   90.00
#
_symmetry.space_group_name_H-M   'P 1'
#
loop_
_entity.id
_entity.type
_entity.pdbx_description
1 polymer ?
#
loop_
_entity_poly.entity_id
_entity_poly.type
_entity_poly.pdbx_seq_one_letter_code
_entity_poly.pdbx_strand_id
1 'polypeptide(L)' 'SILPTMVGHTIAIHNGKEHIPIYITNPMVGRKLGEFVPTRHFTSYENARKDTKSRR' A
#
# COMPACT_ATOMS: atom_id res chain seq x y z
N SER A 1 0.04 10.30 -12.08
CA SER A 1 -1.18 10.76 -11.41
C SER A 1 -2.34 9.90 -11.89
N ILE A 2 -3.36 9.70 -11.06
CA ILE A 2 -4.54 8.92 -11.42
C ILE A 2 -5.42 9.77 -12.35
N LEU A 3 -5.76 9.21 -13.50
CA LEU A 3 -6.60 9.86 -14.51
C LEU A 3 -8.09 9.56 -14.25
N PRO A 4 -9.02 10.45 -14.62
CA PRO A 4 -10.45 10.20 -14.49
C PRO A 4 -10.92 8.92 -15.18
N THR A 5 -10.29 8.54 -16.29
CA THR A 5 -10.60 7.31 -17.05
C THR A 5 -10.27 6.02 -16.29
N MET A 6 -9.46 6.10 -15.23
CA MET A 6 -9.07 4.94 -14.43
C MET A 6 -10.12 4.59 -13.36
N VAL A 7 -11.09 5.46 -13.09
CA VAL A 7 -12.12 5.23 -12.08
C VAL A 7 -12.98 4.02 -12.46
N GLY A 8 -13.32 3.19 -11.48
CA GLY A 8 -14.11 1.97 -11.69
C GLY A 8 -13.30 0.74 -12.12
N HIS A 9 -11.98 0.89 -12.28
CA HIS A 9 -11.08 -0.22 -12.61
C HIS A 9 -10.30 -0.68 -11.38
N THR A 10 -9.95 -1.96 -11.37
CA THR A 10 -8.97 -2.51 -10.41
C THR A 10 -7.61 -2.54 -11.07
N ILE A 11 -6.65 -1.81 -10.50
CA ILE A 11 -5.29 -1.70 -11.02
C ILE A 11 -4.35 -2.38 -10.06
N ALA A 12 -3.54 -3.30 -10.57
CA ALA A 12 -2.49 -3.98 -9.82
C ALA A 12 -1.25 -3.07 -9.74
N ILE A 13 -1.00 -2.49 -8.56
CA ILE A 13 0.09 -1.53 -8.33
C ILE A 13 1.26 -2.24 -7.65
N HIS A 14 2.46 -2.12 -8.22
CA HIS A 14 3.66 -2.75 -7.67
C HIS A 14 4.21 -1.97 -6.46
N ASN A 15 4.46 -2.66 -5.35
CA ASN A 15 4.97 -2.06 -4.10
C ASN A 15 6.48 -2.25 -3.87
N GLY A 16 7.19 -2.86 -4.82
CA GLY A 16 8.59 -3.24 -4.71
C GLY A 16 8.81 -4.73 -4.39
N LYS A 17 7.77 -5.46 -3.99
CA LYS A 17 7.81 -6.90 -3.75
C LYS A 17 6.74 -7.64 -4.54
N GLU A 18 5.52 -7.11 -4.56
CA GLU A 18 4.36 -7.72 -5.20
C GLU A 18 3.44 -6.67 -5.82
N HIS A 19 2.46 -7.14 -6.60
CA HIS A 19 1.40 -6.30 -7.17
C HIS A 19 0.16 -6.37 -6.30
N ILE A 20 -0.25 -5.22 -5.74
CA ILE A 20 -1.43 -5.11 -4.89
C ILE A 20 -2.58 -4.56 -5.74
N PRO A 21 -3.69 -5.30 -5.88
CA PRO A 21 -4.86 -4.84 -6.62
C PRO A 21 -5.59 -3.75 -5.82
N ILE A 22 -5.75 -2.57 -6.43
CA ILE A 22 -6.49 -1.45 -5.85
C ILE A 22 -7.61 -1.04 -6.78
N TYR A 23 -8.82 -0.96 -6.24
CA TYR A 23 -9.98 -0.41 -6.93
C TYR A 23 -9.96 1.12 -6.88
N ILE A 24 -9.98 1.77 -8.04
CA ILE A 24 -9.84 3.22 -8.15
C ILE A 24 -11.19 3.93 -8.01
N THR A 25 -11.25 4.91 -7.12
CA THR A 25 -12.43 5.74 -6.86
C THR A 25 -12.21 7.21 -7.25
N ASN A 26 -13.29 7.96 -7.49
CA ASN A 26 -13.24 9.39 -7.86
C ASN A 26 -12.34 10.26 -6.97
N PRO A 27 -12.35 10.13 -5.62
CA PRO A 27 -11.48 10.93 -4.76
C PRO A 27 -9.97 10.69 -4.93
N MET A 28 -9.57 9.65 -5.65
CA MET A 28 -8.16 9.33 -5.90
C MET A 28 -7.59 10.06 -7.13
N VAL A 29 -8.45 10.61 -8.00
CA VAL A 29 -8.05 11.32 -9.22
C VAL A 29 -7.11 12.48 -8.88
N GLY A 30 -6.02 12.62 -9.65
CA GLY A 30 -4.99 13.63 -9.44
C GLY A 30 -3.87 13.21 -8.48
N ARG A 31 -4.05 12.19 -7.64
CA ARG A 31 -3.02 11.68 -6.72
C ARG A 31 -2.08 10.68 -7.40
N LYS A 32 -0.95 10.33 -6.75
CA LYS A 32 -0.02 9.31 -7.28
C LYS A 32 -0.44 7.90 -6.85
N LEU A 33 -0.35 6.94 -7.76
CA LEU A 33 -0.69 5.52 -7.49
C LEU A 33 0.09 4.94 -6.30
N GLY A 34 1.37 5.32 -6.14
CA GLY A 34 2.20 4.86 -5.04
C GLY A 34 1.80 5.37 -3.65
N GLU A 35 0.93 6.38 -3.54
CA GLU A 35 0.42 6.84 -2.23
C GLU A 35 -0.60 5.86 -1.62
N PHE A 36 -1.15 4.98 -2.44
CA PHE A 36 -2.18 4.02 -2.02
C PHE A 36 -1.61 2.65 -1.66
N VAL A 37 -0.29 2.47 -1.77
CA VAL A 37 0.38 1.19 -1.55
C VAL A 37 1.61 1.35 -0.66
N PRO A 38 1.73 0.56 0.42
CA PRO A 38 2.91 0.62 1.29
C PRO A 38 4.13 -0.01 0.60
N THR A 39 5.26 0.71 0.58
CA THR A 39 6.51 0.26 -0.07
C THR A 39 7.51 -0.41 0.88
N ARG A 40 7.33 -0.24 2.20
CA ARG A 40 8.17 -0.84 3.23
C ARG A 40 7.29 -1.36 4.36
N HIS A 41 7.60 -2.55 4.88
CA HIS A 41 7.05 -3.01 6.14
C HIS A 41 7.75 -2.27 7.28
N PHE A 42 7.10 -1.27 7.85
CA PHE A 42 7.61 -0.60 9.04
C PHE A 42 7.39 -1.51 10.25
N THR A 43 8.47 -2.09 10.77
CA THR A 43 8.44 -2.72 12.09
C THR A 43 8.59 -1.63 13.15
N SER A 44 7.55 -1.41 13.95
CA SER A 44 7.65 -0.51 15.10
C SER A 44 8.57 -1.13 16.17
N TYR A 45 9.24 -0.26 16.93
CA TYR A 45 10.12 -0.69 18.03
C TYR A 45 9.38 -1.54 19.08
N GLU A 46 8.10 -1.25 19.33
CA GLU A 46 7.27 -2.02 20.26
C GLU A 46 6.98 -3.44 19.74
N ASN A 47 6.74 -3.60 18.43
CA ASN A 47 6.52 -4.91 17.83
C ASN A 47 7.80 -5.76 17.84
N ALA A 48 8.98 -5.14 17.66
CA ALA A 48 10.26 -5.83 17.79
C ALA A 48 10.53 -6.34 19.22
N ARG A 49 10.10 -5.59 20.25
CA ARG A 49 10.21 -6.02 21.66
C ARG A 49 9.23 -7.13 22.04
N LYS A 50 8.04 -7.20 21.41
CA LYS A 50 7.09 -8.30 21.65
C LYS A 50 7.60 -9.63 21.07
N ASP A 51 8.18 -9.61 19.88
CA ASP A 51 8.71 -10.83 19.23
C ASP A 51 9.89 -11.44 20.00
N THR A 52 10.71 -10.60 20.63
CA THR A 52 11.80 -11.05 21.51
C THR A 52 11.31 -11.58 22.86
N LYS A 53 10.16 -11.11 23.36
CA LYS A 53 9.57 -11.59 24.63
C LYS A 53 8.78 -12.89 24.44
N SER A 54 8.18 -13.11 23.27
CA SER A 54 7.47 -14.35 22.93
C SER A 54 8.39 -15.54 22.69
N ARG A 55 9.69 -15.32 22.46
CA ARG A 55 10.71 -16.36 22.27
C ARG A 55 11.42 -16.77 23.58
N ARG A 56 10.92 -16.33 24.74
CA ARG A 56 11.42 -16.72 26.07
C ARG A 56 10.43 -17.57 26.83
#